data_AF-A0A1G5F9D0-F1
#
_entry.id   AF-A0A1G5F9D0-F1
#
_cell.length_a   1.000
_cell.length_b   1.000
_cell.length_c   1.000
_cell.angle_alpha   90.00
_cell.angle_beta   90.00
_cell.angle_gamma   90.00
#
_symmetry.space_group_name_H-M   'P 1'
#
loop_
_entity.id
_entity.type
_entity.pdbx_description
1 polymer ?
#
loop_
_entity_poly.entity_id
_entity_poly.type
_entity_poly.pdbx_seq_one_letter_code
_entity_poly.pdbx_strand_id
1 'polypeptide(L)'
;MEYSLKLNRRQDALWIKNLLISKNLKVSYKKNENNDEFDLGNGLKINIYDNHFPPNHPAASYETMFQEEDFIYEQTISYELKNNQHYEICYKMMYENSFAILESLHVNGIFHHTSGEEIFFYAEGTYTFNITYLELLRTNYEELLEHIEYENFMGS
;
A
#
# COMPACT_ATOMS: atom_id res chain seq x y z
N MET A 1 4.93 11.71 -7.04
CA MET A 1 4.73 10.33 -7.53
C MET A 1 3.74 9.65 -6.61
N GLU A 2 2.82 8.84 -7.12
CA GLU A 2 1.70 8.30 -6.34
C GLU A 2 1.61 6.78 -6.46
N TYR A 3 1.48 6.14 -5.30
CA TYR A 3 1.34 4.69 -5.12
C TYR A 3 0.06 4.40 -4.35
N SER A 4 -0.51 3.21 -4.49
CA SER A 4 -1.77 2.85 -3.85
C SER A 4 -1.78 1.41 -3.39
N LEU A 5 -2.19 1.22 -2.14
CA LEU A 5 -2.47 -0.07 -1.53
C LEU A 5 -3.99 -0.26 -1.47
N LYS A 6 -4.51 -1.20 -2.26
CA LYS A 6 -5.91 -1.62 -2.22
C LYS A 6 -6.05 -2.79 -1.25
N LEU A 7 -7.03 -2.73 -0.37
CA LEU A 7 -7.33 -3.76 0.63
C LEU A 7 -8.72 -4.33 0.40
N ASN A 8 -8.87 -5.65 0.56
CA ASN A 8 -10.18 -6.31 0.49
C ASN A 8 -11.00 -6.20 1.78
N ARG A 9 -10.54 -5.37 2.74
CA ARG A 9 -11.26 -5.07 3.98
C ARG A 9 -11.01 -3.63 4.40
N ARG A 10 -12.09 -2.93 4.76
CA ARG A 10 -12.02 -1.57 5.30
C ARG A 10 -11.40 -1.50 6.70
N GLN A 11 -10.55 -0.50 6.92
CA GLN A 11 -10.05 -0.13 8.26
C GLN A 11 -10.47 1.27 8.68
N ASP A 12 -10.54 1.48 10.00
CA ASP A 12 -10.74 2.79 10.59
C ASP A 12 -9.48 3.66 10.41
N ALA A 13 -9.66 4.90 9.93
CA ALA A 13 -8.56 5.84 9.75
C ALA A 13 -7.80 6.14 11.07
N LEU A 14 -8.48 6.11 12.22
CA LEU A 14 -7.84 6.23 13.54
C LEU A 14 -6.94 5.04 13.86
N TRP A 15 -7.28 3.84 13.40
CA TRP A 15 -6.39 2.69 13.55
C TRP A 15 -5.10 2.90 12.75
N ILE A 16 -5.20 3.36 11.50
CA ILE A 16 -4.03 3.69 10.67
C ILE A 16 -3.22 4.82 11.31
N LYS A 17 -3.87 5.84 11.86
CA LYS A 17 -3.20 6.90 12.61
C LYS A 17 -2.37 6.36 13.78
N ASN A 18 -2.94 5.44 14.56
CA ASN A 18 -2.25 4.83 15.71
C ASN A 18 -1.06 3.98 15.27
N LEU A 19 -1.21 3.24 14.16
CA LEU A 19 -0.10 2.49 13.55
C LEU A 19 1.05 3.43 13.15
N LEU A 20 0.76 4.54 12.47
CA LEU A 20 1.76 5.52 12.05
C LEU A 20 2.47 6.18 13.26
N ILE A 21 1.72 6.53 14.30
CA ILE A 21 2.28 7.10 15.54
C ILE A 21 3.17 6.08 16.27
N SER A 22 2.80 4.78 16.28
CA SER A 22 3.59 3.73 16.93
C SER A 22 4.98 3.56 16.30
N LYS A 23 5.13 3.95 15.02
CA LYS A 23 6.39 4.02 14.28
C LYS A 23 7.18 5.33 14.55
N ASN A 24 6.79 6.09 15.57
CA ASN A 24 7.43 7.36 15.97
C ASN A 24 7.39 8.44 14.87
N LEU A 25 6.37 8.41 14.01
CA LEU A 25 6.18 9.42 12.96
C LEU A 25 5.39 10.62 13.50
N LYS A 26 5.77 11.82 13.07
CA LYS A 26 4.95 13.02 13.30
C LYS A 26 3.81 13.03 12.30
N VAL A 27 2.58 12.93 12.78
CA VAL A 27 1.40 12.81 11.92
C VAL A 27 0.47 14.00 12.13
N SER A 28 0.27 14.80 11.08
CA SER A 28 -0.87 15.71 11.00
C SER A 28 -2.04 14.98 10.36
N TYR A 29 -3.24 15.07 10.95
CA TYR A 29 -4.43 14.37 10.46
C TYR A 29 -5.53 15.38 10.12
N LYS A 30 -6.17 15.17 8.98
CA LYS A 30 -7.33 15.94 8.53
C LYS A 30 -8.38 15.00 7.94
N LYS A 31 -9.59 15.06 8.51
CA LYS A 31 -10.78 14.48 7.86
C LYS A 31 -11.27 15.45 6.78
N ASN A 32 -11.42 14.98 5.55
CA ASN A 32 -12.16 15.69 4.51
C ASN A 32 -13.51 14.98 4.27
N GLU A 33 -14.33 15.54 3.38
CA GLU A 33 -15.67 15.02 3.08
C GLU A 33 -15.64 13.56 2.57
N ASN A 34 -14.67 13.24 1.71
CA ASN A 34 -14.62 11.96 1.01
C ASN A 34 -13.42 11.07 1.40
N ASN A 35 -12.47 11.59 2.19
CA ASN A 35 -11.25 10.86 2.53
C ASN A 35 -10.64 11.30 3.87
N ASP A 36 -9.74 10.48 4.38
CA ASP A 36 -8.88 10.79 5.51
C ASP A 36 -7.47 11.07 5.01
N GLU A 37 -6.88 12.19 5.44
CA GLU A 37 -5.54 12.61 5.02
C GLU A 37 -4.58 12.64 6.22
N PHE A 38 -3.38 12.07 6.01
CA PHE A 38 -2.26 12.13 6.93
C PHE A 38 -1.06 12.76 6.25
N ASP A 39 -0.48 13.80 6.86
CA ASP A 39 0.78 14.38 6.43
C ASP A 39 1.86 14.03 7.45
N LEU A 40 2.93 13.35 6.99
CA LEU A 40 4.02 12.87 7.85
C LEU A 40 5.13 13.92 8.05
N GLY A 41 5.01 15.11 7.46
CA GLY A 41 5.93 16.23 7.62
C GLY A 41 7.33 16.02 7.00
N ASN A 42 7.64 14.83 6.50
CA ASN A 42 8.86 14.49 5.77
C ASN A 42 8.68 14.53 4.24
N GLY A 43 7.48 14.89 3.76
CA GLY A 43 7.13 14.91 2.34
C GLY A 43 6.37 13.67 1.85
N LEU A 44 6.03 12.73 2.73
CA LEU A 44 5.08 11.65 2.46
C LEU A 44 3.69 12.04 2.98
N LYS A 45 2.71 12.06 2.09
CA LYS A 45 1.29 12.21 2.41
C LYS A 45 0.56 10.90 2.15
N ILE A 46 -0.38 10.54 3.03
CA ILE A 46 -1.20 9.35 2.93
C ILE A 46 -2.67 9.78 2.86
N ASN A 47 -3.42 9.23 1.91
CA ASN A 47 -4.85 9.44 1.77
C ASN A 47 -5.58 8.10 1.82
N ILE A 48 -6.65 8.00 2.61
CA ILE A 48 -7.48 6.80 2.69
C ILE A 48 -8.84 7.08 2.08
N TYR A 49 -9.21 6.23 1.12
CA TYR A 49 -10.50 6.27 0.43
C TYR A 49 -11.23 4.95 0.68
N ASP A 50 -12.49 5.04 1.10
CA ASP A 50 -13.35 3.87 1.15
C ASP A 50 -13.96 3.62 -0.23
N ASN A 51 -14.07 2.35 -0.61
CA ASN A 51 -14.85 1.97 -1.77
C ASN A 51 -16.33 1.85 -1.37
N HIS A 52 -17.17 2.64 -2.03
CA HIS A 52 -18.62 2.66 -1.78
C HIS A 52 -19.41 1.90 -2.84
N PHE A 53 -18.74 1.35 -3.86
CA PHE A 53 -19.38 0.54 -4.88
C PHE A 53 -19.66 -0.88 -4.36
N PRO A 54 -20.80 -1.49 -4.72
CA PRO A 54 -21.09 -2.87 -4.34
C PRO A 54 -20.14 -3.85 -5.07
N PRO A 55 -19.85 -5.05 -4.53
CA PRO A 55 -18.86 -5.98 -5.08
C PRO A 55 -19.01 -6.33 -6.57
N ASN A 56 -20.23 -6.24 -7.11
CA ASN A 56 -20.54 -6.60 -8.49
C ASN A 56 -20.44 -5.41 -9.47
N HIS A 57 -20.06 -4.23 -8.99
CA HIS A 57 -19.89 -3.03 -9.80
C HIS A 57 -18.47 -3.01 -10.37
N PRO A 58 -18.25 -2.63 -11.65
CA PRO A 58 -16.90 -2.62 -12.25
C PRO A 58 -15.88 -1.74 -11.49
N ALA A 59 -16.35 -0.68 -10.83
CA ALA A 59 -15.49 0.16 -9.98
C ALA A 59 -15.25 -0.39 -8.56
N ALA A 60 -15.79 -1.57 -8.23
CA ALA A 60 -15.53 -2.29 -6.99
C ALA A 60 -14.34 -3.25 -7.09
N SER A 61 -13.90 -3.53 -8.32
CA SER A 61 -12.88 -4.52 -8.62
C SER A 61 -11.66 -3.89 -9.29
N TYR A 62 -10.56 -4.63 -9.31
CA TYR A 62 -9.31 -4.26 -9.96
C TYR A 62 -8.75 -5.52 -10.63
N GLU A 63 -8.68 -5.50 -11.95
CA GLU A 63 -7.98 -6.52 -12.73
C GLU A 63 -6.51 -6.50 -12.33
N THR A 64 -5.97 -7.67 -12.02
CA THR A 64 -4.60 -7.80 -11.48
C THR A 64 -3.85 -8.90 -12.19
N MET A 65 -2.54 -8.71 -12.33
CA MET A 65 -1.66 -9.72 -12.90
C MET A 65 -1.44 -10.92 -11.96
N PHE A 66 -1.67 -10.76 -10.66
CA PHE A 66 -1.29 -11.76 -9.65
C PHE A 66 -2.29 -12.91 -9.47
N GLN A 67 -3.52 -12.76 -9.94
CA GLN A 67 -4.58 -13.74 -9.78
C GLN A 67 -5.46 -13.76 -11.05
N GLU A 68 -6.16 -14.88 -11.28
CA GLU A 68 -7.02 -15.04 -12.46
C GLU A 68 -8.34 -14.25 -12.36
N GLU A 69 -8.81 -13.97 -11.13
CA GLU A 69 -10.05 -13.22 -10.88
C GLU A 69 -9.75 -11.78 -10.44
N ASP A 70 -10.68 -10.86 -10.70
CA ASP A 70 -10.51 -9.47 -10.26
C ASP A 70 -10.42 -9.34 -8.74
N PHE A 71 -9.58 -8.42 -8.27
CA PHE A 71 -9.49 -8.07 -6.85
C PHE A 71 -10.60 -7.13 -6.43
N ILE A 72 -11.55 -7.64 -5.63
CA ILE A 72 -12.59 -6.81 -5.02
C ILE A 72 -12.02 -6.11 -3.79
N TYR A 73 -12.00 -4.77 -3.81
CA TYR A 73 -11.41 -3.96 -2.75
C TYR A 73 -12.43 -3.08 -2.05
N GLU A 74 -12.27 -2.94 -0.73
CA GLU A 74 -13.12 -2.11 0.13
C GLU A 74 -12.46 -0.77 0.49
N GLN A 75 -11.13 -0.67 0.39
CA GLN A 75 -10.39 0.52 0.79
C GLN A 75 -9.13 0.69 -0.05
N THR A 76 -8.78 1.95 -0.32
CA THR A 76 -7.53 2.34 -0.98
C THR A 76 -6.75 3.27 -0.06
N ILE A 77 -5.48 2.96 0.16
CA ILE A 77 -4.51 3.79 0.87
C ILE A 77 -3.51 4.30 -0.16
N SER A 78 -3.63 5.58 -0.53
CA SER A 78 -2.75 6.26 -1.49
C SER A 78 -1.59 6.96 -0.78
N TYR A 79 -0.41 6.86 -1.35
CA TYR A 79 0.83 7.48 -0.88
C TYR A 79 1.30 8.49 -1.92
N GLU A 80 1.38 9.77 -1.54
CA GLU A 80 1.83 10.86 -2.39
C GLU A 80 3.21 11.37 -1.90
N LEU A 81 4.22 11.22 -2.76
CA LEU A 81 5.60 11.67 -2.51
C LEU A 81 5.79 13.09 -3.06
N LYS A 82 5.94 14.09 -2.17
CA LYS A 82 5.92 15.54 -2.50
C LYS A 82 7.27 16.24 -2.64
N ASN A 83 8.41 15.60 -2.35
CA ASN A 83 9.71 16.28 -2.38
C ASN A 83 10.85 15.34 -2.81
N ASN A 84 11.71 15.82 -3.72
CA ASN A 84 12.83 15.05 -4.26
C ASN A 84 14.00 14.93 -3.26
N GLN A 85 14.13 15.83 -2.28
CA GLN A 85 15.28 15.84 -1.36
C GLN A 85 15.30 14.66 -0.36
N HIS A 86 14.14 14.06 -0.08
CA HIS A 86 14.02 12.92 0.84
C HIS A 86 13.31 11.73 0.18
N TYR A 87 13.39 11.65 -1.15
CA TYR A 87 12.65 10.66 -1.94
C TYR A 87 12.91 9.24 -1.45
N GLU A 88 14.18 8.85 -1.26
CA GLU A 88 14.55 7.50 -0.82
C GLU A 88 13.97 7.13 0.55
N ILE A 89 13.99 8.05 1.52
CA ILE A 89 13.46 7.84 2.87
C ILE A 89 11.94 7.66 2.81
N CYS A 90 11.25 8.54 2.07
CA CYS A 90 9.81 8.45 1.91
C CYS A 90 9.39 7.19 1.13
N TYR A 91 10.20 6.78 0.15
CA TYR A 91 9.99 5.58 -0.63
C TYR A 91 10.11 4.32 0.23
N LYS A 92 11.16 4.20 1.04
CA LYS A 92 11.30 3.12 2.03
C LYS A 92 10.13 3.10 3.02
N MET A 93 9.80 4.26 3.60
CA MET A 93 8.73 4.39 4.59
C MET A 93 7.35 4.02 4.03
N MET A 94 7.12 4.24 2.74
CA MET A 94 5.91 3.80 2.06
C MET A 94 5.78 2.26 2.11
N TYR A 95 6.83 1.51 1.75
CA TYR A 95 6.82 0.05 1.87
C TYR A 95 6.65 -0.41 3.32
N GLU A 96 7.41 0.18 4.26
CA GLU A 96 7.30 -0.17 5.69
C GLU A 96 5.89 0.03 6.26
N ASN A 97 5.19 1.05 5.78
CA ASN A 97 3.80 1.30 6.17
C ASN A 97 2.86 0.30 5.51
N SER A 98 3.02 0.04 4.20
CA SER A 98 2.22 -0.96 3.49
C SER A 98 2.35 -2.34 4.13
N PHE A 99 3.58 -2.79 4.44
CA PHE A 99 3.82 -4.09 5.07
C PHE A 99 3.20 -4.16 6.45
N ALA A 100 3.42 -3.15 7.29
CA ALA A 100 2.86 -3.13 8.64
C ALA A 100 1.32 -3.13 8.64
N ILE A 101 0.69 -2.47 7.65
CA ILE A 101 -0.77 -2.49 7.49
C ILE A 101 -1.23 -3.92 7.17
N LEU A 102 -0.62 -4.55 6.16
CA LEU A 102 -1.01 -5.89 5.70
C LEU A 102 -0.80 -6.95 6.77
N GLU A 103 0.37 -6.98 7.39
CA GLU A 103 0.72 -7.93 8.45
C GLU A 103 -0.16 -7.75 9.70
N SER A 104 -0.50 -6.52 10.07
CA SER A 104 -1.35 -6.32 11.25
C SER A 104 -2.78 -6.82 11.02
N LEU A 105 -3.27 -6.70 9.79
CA LEU A 105 -4.66 -6.98 9.45
C LEU A 105 -4.89 -8.41 8.98
N HIS A 106 -3.85 -9.06 8.43
CA HIS A 106 -3.95 -10.35 7.77
C HIS A 106 -5.07 -10.35 6.71
N VAL A 107 -5.09 -9.31 5.87
CA VAL A 107 -6.07 -9.11 4.79
C VAL A 107 -5.36 -9.11 3.45
N ASN A 108 -6.06 -9.49 2.38
CA ASN A 108 -5.44 -9.46 1.06
C ASN A 108 -5.26 -8.01 0.62
N GLY A 109 -4.18 -7.75 -0.11
CA GLY A 109 -3.96 -6.41 -0.65
C GLY A 109 -3.07 -6.39 -1.88
N ILE A 110 -3.34 -5.42 -2.75
CA ILE A 110 -2.56 -5.16 -3.96
C ILE A 110 -1.93 -3.79 -3.83
N PHE A 111 -0.61 -3.75 -4.03
CA PHE A 111 0.13 -2.52 -4.09
C PHE A 111 0.55 -2.23 -5.53
N HIS A 112 0.27 -1.02 -5.99
CA HIS A 112 0.52 -0.62 -7.36
C HIS A 112 0.90 0.86 -7.47
N HIS A 113 1.58 1.21 -8.55
CA HIS A 113 1.80 2.58 -8.96
C HIS A 113 0.57 3.12 -9.71
N THR A 114 0.37 4.44 -9.68
CA THR A 114 -0.75 5.08 -10.38
C THR A 114 -0.68 5.01 -11.91
N SER A 115 0.46 4.62 -12.48
CA SER A 115 0.56 4.25 -13.91
C SER A 115 -0.11 2.92 -14.25
N GLY A 116 -0.59 2.16 -13.26
CA GLY A 116 -1.13 0.81 -13.42
C GLY A 116 -0.11 -0.31 -13.25
N GLU A 117 1.14 0.02 -12.90
CA GLU A 117 2.15 -1.01 -12.64
C GLU A 117 1.96 -1.63 -11.26
N GLU A 118 1.67 -2.91 -11.25
CA GLU A 118 1.56 -3.71 -10.04
C GLU A 118 2.92 -4.06 -9.44
N ILE A 119 3.04 -3.84 -8.14
CA ILE A 119 4.29 -3.96 -7.39
C ILE A 119 4.30 -5.28 -6.64
N PHE A 120 3.26 -5.53 -5.83
CA PHE A 120 3.08 -6.80 -5.15
C PHE A 120 1.61 -7.07 -4.84
N PHE A 121 1.32 -8.33 -4.63
CA PHE A 121 0.11 -8.82 -3.98
C PHE A 121 0.46 -9.48 -2.66
N TYR A 122 -0.40 -9.33 -1.65
CA TYR A 122 -0.28 -10.01 -0.39
C TYR A 122 -1.53 -10.84 -0.15
N ALA A 123 -1.35 -12.13 0.12
CA ALA A 123 -2.41 -13.05 0.50
C ALA A 123 -1.84 -14.14 1.41
N GLU A 124 -2.64 -14.56 2.40
CA GLU A 124 -2.32 -15.71 3.25
C GLU A 124 -0.93 -15.65 3.92
N GLY A 125 -0.45 -14.43 4.26
CA GLY A 125 0.84 -14.24 4.91
C GLY A 125 2.02 -14.08 3.96
N THR A 126 1.83 -14.29 2.66
CA THR A 126 2.91 -14.25 1.66
C THR A 126 2.74 -13.07 0.70
N TYR A 127 3.85 -12.42 0.37
CA TYR A 127 3.93 -11.40 -0.67
C TYR A 127 4.38 -12.00 -2.01
N THR A 128 3.61 -11.82 -3.06
CA THR A 128 3.99 -12.15 -4.43
C THR A 128 4.38 -10.86 -5.15
N PHE A 129 5.67 -10.70 -5.50
CA PHE A 129 6.19 -9.47 -6.10
C PHE A 129 6.30 -9.53 -7.62
N ASN A 130 6.04 -8.40 -8.28
CA ASN A 130 6.55 -8.16 -9.62
C ASN A 130 8.09 -8.12 -9.59
N ILE A 131 8.74 -8.87 -10.50
CA ILE A 131 10.19 -9.09 -10.46
C ILE A 131 10.99 -7.79 -10.51
N THR A 132 10.57 -6.80 -11.30
CA THR A 132 11.25 -5.51 -11.43
C THR A 132 11.31 -4.79 -10.09
N TYR A 133 10.20 -4.81 -9.35
CA TYR A 133 10.11 -4.16 -8.05
C TYR A 133 10.82 -4.95 -6.96
N LEU A 134 10.81 -6.29 -7.05
CA LEU A 134 11.59 -7.13 -6.16
C LEU A 134 13.09 -6.87 -6.29
N GLU A 135 13.61 -6.77 -7.52
CA GLU A 135 15.02 -6.44 -7.77
C GLU A 135 15.38 -5.04 -7.26
N LEU A 136 14.47 -4.08 -7.40
CA LEU A 136 14.64 -2.73 -6.84
C LEU A 136 14.77 -2.77 -5.32
N LEU A 137 13.90 -3.53 -4.64
CA LEU A 137 13.96 -3.71 -3.18
C LEU A 137 15.26 -4.42 -2.77
N ARG A 138 15.65 -5.51 -3.44
CA ARG A 138 16.94 -6.20 -3.16
C ARG A 138 18.15 -5.29 -3.32
N THR A 139 18.12 -4.36 -4.28
CA THR A 139 19.27 -3.50 -4.57
C THR A 139 19.38 -2.35 -3.57
N ASN A 140 18.25 -1.78 -3.13
CA ASN A 140 18.24 -0.49 -2.42
C ASN A 140 17.71 -0.58 -0.98
N TYR A 141 16.93 -1.62 -0.66
CA TYR A 141 16.15 -1.75 0.57
C TYR A 141 16.03 -3.23 0.99
N GLU A 142 17.12 -4.00 0.87
CA GLU A 142 17.13 -5.44 1.12
C GLU A 142 16.62 -5.79 2.52
N GLU A 143 16.87 -4.94 3.50
CA GLU A 143 16.42 -5.09 4.88
C GLU A 143 14.89 -5.17 5.02
N LEU A 144 14.14 -4.61 4.07
CA LEU A 144 12.67 -4.71 4.07
C LEU A 144 12.19 -6.14 3.76
N LEU A 145 13.02 -6.91 3.05
CA LEU A 145 12.71 -8.28 2.63
C LEU A 145 13.09 -9.32 3.68
N GLU A 146 13.93 -8.98 4.66
CA GLU A 146 14.41 -9.90 5.70
C GLU A 146 13.31 -10.33 6.70
N HIS A 147 12.23 -9.57 6.77
CA HIS A 147 11.18 -9.73 7.78
C HIS A 147 9.84 -10.19 7.23
N ILE A 148 9.77 -10.46 5.92
CA ILE A 148 8.53 -10.85 5.24
C ILE A 148 8.71 -12.19 4.53
N GLU A 149 7.63 -12.95 4.40
CA GLU A 149 7.59 -14.13 3.53
C GLU A 149 7.19 -13.70 2.11
N TYR A 150 8.02 -14.00 1.12
CA TYR A 150 7.76 -13.55 -0.24
C TYR A 150 8.24 -14.50 -1.33
N GLU A 151 7.61 -14.36 -2.49
CA GLU A 151 7.92 -15.04 -3.73
C GLU A 151 7.93 -14.05 -4.91
N ASN A 152 8.49 -14.48 -6.04
CA ASN A 152 8.46 -13.72 -7.27
C ASN A 152 7.31 -14.18 -8.18
N PHE A 153 6.57 -13.22 -8.74
CA PHE A 153 5.58 -13.52 -9.75
C PHE A 153 6.30 -13.94 -11.04
N MET A 154 6.27 -15.23 -11.31
CA MET A 154 6.70 -15.81 -12.57
C MET A 154 5.46 -15.92 -13.46
N GLY A 155 5.00 -14.78 -13.98
CA GLY A 155 3.88 -14.74 -14.92
C GLY A 155 4.12 -15.72 -16.06
N SER A 156 3.06 -16.44 -16.44
CA SER A 156 3.03 -17.38 -17.57
C SER A 156 3.18 -16.70 -18.92
#